data_AF-Q7XP42-F1
#
_entry.id   AF-Q7XP42-F1
#
_cell.length_a   1.000
_cell.length_b   1.000
_cell.length_c   1.000
_cell.angle_alpha   90.00
_cell.angle_beta   90.00
_cell.angle_gamma   90.00
#
_symmetry.space_group_name_H-M   'P 1'
#
loop_
_entity.id
_entity.type
_entity.pdbx_description
1 polymer ?
#
loop_
_entity_poly.entity_id
_entity_poly.type
_entity_poly.pdbx_seq_one_letter_code
_entity_poly.pdbx_strand_id
1 'polypeptide(L)'
;MVLTLQRVKIGPWGGTGGHAWDEGGHGASAGSYTGVRRMSIGSSWCVSSMLFEYDDNGKRVKGTLHGERDNGIPEEELDFHGEVLTHMCGYHDNHLIRWLQFRSNRNRTFGPYGNLLEDQAGWTRFEVSMEHSGSIVGFCGRSDDFVDAIGVYVAVWNPERFYDSMRRQGVRVYRASPLRMDLRQIEEEKKKEEVERGRLQKELEEGRESLRNIRLKLDMPPDQRKRLIRRDLRVEHQEIERQLQEMQQLERERQQLEQQEIERQLPSRQQLEQQEIKRQLQDMERERQLHRWRNFVTGGETL
;
A
#
# COMPACT_ATOMS: atom_id res chain seq x y z
N MET A 1 -30.61 14.71 4.34
CA MET A 1 -30.85 13.50 3.52
C MET A 1 -29.48 13.04 3.04
N VAL A 2 -28.90 11.99 3.67
CA VAL A 2 -27.60 11.46 3.25
C VAL A 2 -27.87 10.62 2.01
N LEU A 3 -27.49 11.11 0.83
CA LEU A 3 -27.55 10.33 -0.40
C LEU A 3 -26.52 9.21 -0.28
N THR A 4 -26.96 8.03 0.13
CA THR A 4 -26.14 6.83 0.06
C THR A 4 -25.96 6.48 -1.42
N LEU A 5 -24.82 6.90 -1.98
CA LEU A 5 -24.39 6.50 -3.32
C LEU A 5 -24.44 4.97 -3.41
N GLN A 6 -25.29 4.46 -4.30
CA GLN A 6 -25.45 3.04 -4.50
C GLN A 6 -24.13 2.46 -5.01
N ARG A 7 -23.63 1.42 -4.34
CA ARG A 7 -22.41 0.73 -4.74
C ARG A 7 -22.73 -0.59 -5.41
N VAL A 8 -22.03 -0.89 -6.49
CA VAL A 8 -22.18 -2.12 -7.25
C VAL A 8 -20.81 -2.76 -7.46
N LYS A 9 -20.72 -4.05 -7.18
CA LYS A 9 -19.54 -4.86 -7.45
C LYS A 9 -19.70 -5.53 -8.82
N ILE A 10 -18.67 -5.47 -9.65
CA ILE A 10 -18.65 -6.04 -11.00
C ILE A 10 -17.41 -6.93 -11.16
N GLY A 11 -17.57 -8.08 -11.79
CA GLY A 11 -16.55 -9.11 -11.92
C GLY A 11 -16.58 -10.11 -10.74
N PRO A 12 -15.44 -10.72 -10.36
CA PRO A 12 -14.12 -10.54 -10.97
C PRO A 12 -14.02 -11.23 -12.34
N TRP A 13 -13.12 -10.73 -13.18
CA TRP A 13 -12.64 -11.37 -14.40
C TRP A 13 -11.24 -11.93 -14.15
N GLY A 14 -10.88 -13.05 -14.78
CA GLY A 14 -9.59 -13.70 -14.58
C GLY A 14 -9.67 -15.13 -14.04
N GLY A 15 -8.53 -15.61 -13.56
CA GLY A 15 -8.34 -16.97 -13.08
C GLY A 15 -8.79 -17.22 -11.64
N THR A 16 -8.73 -18.49 -11.24
CA THR A 16 -9.11 -18.94 -9.89
C THR A 16 -7.91 -19.10 -8.94
N GLY A 17 -6.69 -18.80 -9.40
CA GLY A 17 -5.45 -18.90 -8.61
C GLY A 17 -5.32 -17.83 -7.53
N GLY A 18 -4.17 -17.79 -6.86
CA GLY A 18 -3.82 -16.80 -5.83
C GLY A 18 -4.76 -16.68 -4.63
N HIS A 19 -4.59 -15.61 -3.87
CA HIS A 19 -5.38 -15.28 -2.68
C HIS A 19 -6.37 -14.15 -2.96
N ALA A 20 -7.62 -14.30 -2.48
CA ALA A 20 -8.64 -13.28 -2.66
C ALA A 20 -8.38 -12.05 -1.79
N TRP A 21 -8.58 -10.87 -2.37
CA TRP A 21 -8.50 -9.59 -1.68
C TRP A 21 -9.66 -8.68 -2.10
N ASP A 22 -10.11 -7.81 -1.18
CA ASP A 22 -11.31 -6.99 -1.35
C ASP A 22 -11.14 -5.63 -0.66
N GLU A 23 -10.41 -4.71 -1.29
CA GLU A 23 -10.16 -3.38 -0.73
C GLU A 23 -11.35 -2.44 -0.93
N GLY A 24 -12.02 -2.51 -2.08
CA GLY A 24 -13.14 -1.62 -2.40
C GLY A 24 -14.39 -1.83 -1.55
N GLY A 25 -14.51 -2.97 -0.87
CA GLY A 25 -15.60 -3.24 0.07
C GLY A 25 -15.53 -2.40 1.35
N HIS A 26 -14.34 -2.07 1.83
CA HIS A 26 -14.12 -1.50 3.16
C HIS A 26 -13.17 -0.30 3.05
N GLY A 27 -13.69 0.92 3.10
CA GLY A 27 -12.82 2.09 3.31
C GLY A 27 -12.38 2.17 4.78
N ALA A 28 -11.36 3.00 5.03
CA ALA A 28 -10.71 3.08 6.34
C ALA A 28 -11.67 3.57 7.46
N SER A 29 -12.71 4.35 7.13
CA SER A 29 -13.73 4.82 8.07
C SER A 29 -15.08 4.12 7.89
N ALA A 30 -15.22 2.85 8.29
CA ALA A 30 -16.50 2.12 8.38
C ALA A 30 -17.41 2.13 7.12
N GLY A 31 -16.93 2.61 5.97
CA GLY A 31 -17.69 2.82 4.74
C GLY A 31 -16.76 2.82 3.53
N SER A 32 -17.28 2.59 2.32
CA SER A 32 -16.46 2.40 1.10
C SER A 32 -15.81 3.69 0.59
N TYR A 33 -14.66 3.55 -0.06
CA TYR A 33 -13.90 4.65 -0.68
C TYR A 33 -14.78 5.54 -1.61
N THR A 34 -14.52 6.84 -1.59
CA THR A 34 -15.20 7.86 -2.40
C THR A 34 -14.62 7.98 -3.81
N GLY A 35 -13.38 7.54 -4.02
CA GLY A 35 -12.74 7.55 -5.35
C GLY A 35 -11.35 6.92 -5.37
N VAL A 36 -10.76 6.86 -6.56
CA VAL A 36 -9.37 6.45 -6.79
C VAL A 36 -8.56 7.71 -7.09
N ARG A 37 -7.43 7.90 -6.38
CA ARG A 37 -6.53 9.05 -6.53
C ARG A 37 -5.25 8.70 -7.28
N ARG A 38 -4.71 7.50 -7.09
CA ARG A 38 -3.49 7.05 -7.76
C ARG A 38 -3.58 5.56 -8.06
N MET A 39 -2.98 5.16 -9.18
CA MET A 39 -2.78 3.76 -9.54
C MET A 39 -1.31 3.53 -9.86
N SER A 40 -0.77 2.42 -9.37
CA SER A 40 0.56 1.94 -9.73
C SER A 40 0.41 0.48 -10.16
N ILE A 41 0.58 0.22 -11.45
CA ILE A 41 0.32 -1.09 -12.04
C ILE A 41 1.60 -1.58 -12.73
N GLY A 42 2.15 -2.65 -12.17
CA GLY A 42 3.31 -3.35 -12.70
C GLY A 42 2.89 -4.31 -13.80
N SER A 43 3.64 -4.36 -14.89
CA SER A 43 3.35 -5.33 -15.95
C SER A 43 4.54 -5.63 -16.83
N SER A 44 4.56 -6.84 -17.39
CA SER A 44 5.47 -7.26 -18.45
C SER A 44 4.70 -8.08 -19.49
N TRP A 45 4.86 -9.40 -19.52
CA TRP A 45 4.07 -10.33 -20.34
C TRP A 45 2.64 -10.51 -19.80
N CYS A 46 2.40 -10.16 -18.54
CA CYS A 46 1.07 -10.04 -17.92
C CYS A 46 1.06 -8.90 -16.90
N VAL A 47 -0.07 -8.67 -16.25
CA VAL A 47 -0.15 -7.73 -15.13
C VAL A 47 0.44 -8.37 -13.89
N SER A 48 1.61 -7.88 -13.45
CA SER A 48 2.37 -8.47 -12.34
C SER A 48 1.90 -7.96 -10.99
N SER A 49 1.65 -6.65 -10.87
CA SER A 49 1.19 -6.09 -9.59
C SER A 49 0.28 -4.88 -9.74
N MET A 50 -0.48 -4.63 -8.68
CA MET A 50 -1.39 -3.50 -8.55
C MET A 50 -1.29 -2.89 -7.15
N LEU A 51 -1.21 -1.58 -7.11
CA LEU A 51 -1.27 -0.80 -5.89
C LEU A 51 -2.10 0.46 -6.15
N PHE A 52 -3.04 0.74 -5.27
CA PHE A 52 -3.96 1.86 -5.41
C PHE A 52 -3.85 2.81 -4.22
N GLU A 53 -4.13 4.08 -4.48
CA GLU A 53 -4.40 5.06 -3.45
C GLU A 53 -5.81 5.58 -3.65
N TYR A 54 -6.61 5.51 -2.60
CA TYR A 54 -8.02 5.86 -2.61
C TYR A 54 -8.27 7.19 -1.90
N ASP A 55 -9.42 7.78 -2.21
CA ASP A 55 -10.06 8.80 -1.39
C ASP A 55 -11.04 8.13 -0.43
N ASP A 56 -10.94 8.45 0.85
CA ASP A 56 -11.94 8.16 1.88
C ASP A 56 -12.43 9.47 2.45
N ASN A 57 -13.51 10.00 1.86
CA ASN A 57 -14.15 11.24 2.28
C ASN A 57 -13.16 12.42 2.41
N GLY A 58 -12.29 12.58 1.40
CA GLY A 58 -11.25 13.61 1.36
C GLY A 58 -9.89 13.20 1.93
N LYS A 59 -9.79 12.06 2.63
CA LYS A 59 -8.51 11.54 3.12
C LYS A 59 -7.87 10.59 2.10
N ARG A 60 -6.56 10.73 1.89
CA ARG A 60 -5.77 9.79 1.08
C ARG A 60 -5.50 8.52 1.89
N VAL A 61 -5.90 7.37 1.35
CA VAL A 61 -5.66 6.05 1.97
C VAL A 61 -4.90 5.19 0.96
N LYS A 62 -3.68 4.80 1.32
CA LYS A 62 -2.88 3.89 0.51
C LYS A 62 -3.37 2.47 0.73
N GLY A 63 -3.64 1.75 -0.36
CA GLY A 63 -3.98 0.34 -0.33
C GLY A 63 -2.76 -0.56 -0.14
N THR A 64 -3.00 -1.84 -0.34
CA THR A 64 -2.03 -2.93 -0.27
C THR A 64 -1.49 -3.20 -1.66
N LEU A 65 -0.23 -3.62 -1.72
CA LEU A 65 0.33 -4.14 -2.97
C LEU A 65 -0.21 -5.56 -3.19
N HIS A 66 -0.78 -5.79 -4.36
CA HIS A 66 -1.23 -7.10 -4.82
C HIS A 66 -0.33 -7.56 -5.98
N GLY A 67 0.18 -8.79 -5.93
CA GLY A 67 1.23 -9.25 -6.85
C GLY A 67 2.64 -8.95 -6.33
N GLU A 68 3.66 -9.43 -7.06
CA GLU A 68 5.05 -9.13 -6.76
C GLU A 68 5.49 -7.79 -7.37
N ARG A 69 6.21 -6.99 -6.59
CA ARG A 69 6.67 -5.67 -7.02
C ARG A 69 7.86 -5.79 -7.96
N ASP A 70 7.68 -5.37 -9.21
CA ASP A 70 8.79 -5.11 -10.11
C ASP A 70 9.47 -3.75 -9.81
N ASN A 71 10.74 -3.60 -10.19
CA ASN A 71 11.43 -2.32 -10.09
C ASN A 71 10.88 -1.33 -11.13
N GLY A 72 10.51 -0.11 -10.70
CA GLY A 72 10.15 0.98 -11.62
C GLY A 72 8.68 1.04 -12.06
N ILE A 73 7.74 0.55 -11.24
CA ILE A 73 6.30 0.61 -11.55
C ILE A 73 5.85 2.07 -11.80
N PRO A 74 5.21 2.39 -12.94
CA PRO A 74 4.69 3.72 -13.19
C PRO A 74 3.62 4.09 -12.16
N GLU A 75 3.65 5.33 -11.69
CA GLU A 75 2.65 5.89 -10.80
C GLU A 75 1.80 6.90 -11.58
N GLU A 76 0.52 6.58 -11.75
CA GLU A 76 -0.43 7.40 -12.46
C GLU A 76 -1.38 8.07 -11.45
N GLU A 77 -1.23 9.38 -11.26
CA GLU A 77 -2.11 10.18 -10.42
C GLU A 77 -3.28 10.75 -11.24
N LEU A 78 -4.47 10.67 -10.66
CA LEU A 78 -5.69 11.28 -11.17
C LEU A 78 -5.89 12.65 -10.52
N ASP A 79 -6.40 13.61 -11.28
CA ASP A 79 -6.84 14.92 -10.78
C ASP A 79 -8.16 14.82 -10.01
N PHE A 80 -8.21 14.00 -8.96
CA PHE A 80 -9.40 13.79 -8.14
C PHE A 80 -9.72 15.07 -7.32
N HIS A 81 -10.95 15.58 -7.30
CA HIS A 81 -12.23 14.94 -7.68
C HIS A 81 -12.72 15.27 -9.10
N GLY A 82 -11.94 15.98 -9.92
CA GLY A 82 -12.32 16.38 -11.27
C GLY A 82 -12.07 15.30 -12.35
N GLU A 83 -11.18 14.35 -12.07
CA GLU A 83 -10.89 13.19 -12.91
C GLU A 83 -11.18 11.90 -12.14
N VAL A 84 -12.01 11.03 -12.74
CA VAL A 84 -12.39 9.72 -12.18
C VAL A 84 -12.39 8.65 -13.27
N LEU A 85 -12.11 7.41 -12.87
CA LEU A 85 -12.16 6.26 -13.77
C LEU A 85 -13.61 5.90 -14.11
N THR A 86 -13.90 5.77 -15.40
CA THR A 86 -15.26 5.50 -15.90
C THR A 86 -15.32 4.33 -16.88
N HIS A 87 -14.18 3.71 -17.19
CA HIS A 87 -14.08 2.58 -18.10
C HIS A 87 -12.85 1.72 -17.76
N MET A 88 -13.02 0.42 -17.91
CA MET A 88 -11.97 -0.58 -17.78
C MET A 88 -12.18 -1.67 -18.84
N CYS A 89 -11.12 -2.06 -19.53
CA CYS A 89 -11.13 -3.23 -20.41
C CYS A 89 -9.85 -4.05 -20.25
N GLY A 90 -9.93 -5.32 -20.58
CA GLY A 90 -8.82 -6.24 -20.39
C GLY A 90 -8.97 -7.55 -21.15
N TYR A 91 -7.89 -8.32 -21.13
CA TYR A 91 -7.85 -9.72 -21.53
C TYR A 91 -7.31 -10.56 -20.38
N HIS A 92 -7.88 -11.73 -20.18
CA HIS A 92 -7.40 -12.71 -19.23
C HIS A 92 -7.44 -14.11 -19.85
N ASP A 93 -6.62 -15.02 -19.34
CA ASP A 93 -6.81 -16.44 -19.59
C ASP A 93 -7.42 -17.12 -18.36
N ASN A 94 -7.25 -18.43 -18.22
CA ASN A 94 -7.75 -19.20 -17.08
C ASN A 94 -6.95 -18.98 -15.78
N HIS A 95 -5.84 -18.25 -15.85
CA HIS A 95 -4.90 -18.08 -14.76
C HIS A 95 -4.71 -16.60 -14.39
N LEU A 96 -4.42 -15.74 -15.35
CA LEU A 96 -3.89 -14.39 -15.10
C LEU A 96 -4.60 -13.31 -15.93
N ILE A 97 -4.56 -12.08 -15.42
CA ILE A 97 -4.85 -10.88 -16.20
C ILE A 97 -3.66 -10.61 -17.13
N ARG A 98 -3.88 -10.79 -18.43
CA ARG A 98 -2.85 -10.68 -19.47
C ARG A 98 -2.65 -9.25 -19.92
N TRP A 99 -3.75 -8.51 -20.04
CA TRP A 99 -3.74 -7.13 -20.52
C TRP A 99 -4.84 -6.32 -19.84
N LEU A 100 -4.55 -5.06 -19.51
CA LEU A 100 -5.49 -4.16 -18.82
C LEU A 100 -5.30 -2.72 -19.25
N GLN A 101 -6.42 -1.99 -19.36
CA GLN A 101 -6.44 -0.57 -19.63
C GLN A 101 -7.61 0.10 -18.91
N PHE A 102 -7.38 1.33 -18.47
CA PHE A 102 -8.41 2.17 -17.88
C PHE A 102 -8.59 3.46 -18.65
N ARG A 103 -9.77 4.05 -18.55
CA ARG A 103 -10.05 5.38 -19.08
C ARG A 103 -10.83 6.24 -18.08
N SER A 104 -10.48 7.52 -18.01
CA SER A 104 -11.17 8.51 -17.17
C SER A 104 -12.31 9.22 -17.91
N ASN A 105 -13.15 9.92 -17.14
CA ASN A 105 -14.16 10.86 -17.67
C ASN A 105 -13.57 12.00 -18.51
N ARG A 106 -12.26 12.23 -18.46
CA ARG A 106 -11.53 13.20 -19.29
C ARG A 106 -10.94 12.57 -20.56
N ASN A 107 -11.32 11.33 -20.87
CA ASN A 107 -10.81 10.54 -21.99
C ASN A 107 -9.29 10.29 -21.93
N ARG A 108 -8.66 10.47 -20.75
CA ARG A 108 -7.28 10.05 -20.50
C ARG A 108 -7.25 8.54 -20.35
N THR A 109 -6.28 7.91 -21.01
CA THR A 109 -6.10 6.45 -21.00
C THR A 109 -4.88 6.10 -20.15
N PHE A 110 -5.01 5.06 -19.33
CA PHE A 110 -3.95 4.52 -18.46
C PHE A 110 -3.62 3.09 -18.88
N GLY A 111 -2.32 2.81 -19.06
CA GLY A 111 -1.83 1.61 -19.71
C GLY A 111 -1.51 1.86 -21.19
N PRO A 112 -1.44 0.81 -22.03
CA PRO A 112 -1.73 -0.59 -21.71
C PRO A 112 -0.78 -1.18 -20.67
N TYR A 113 -1.34 -2.01 -19.78
CA TYR A 113 -0.56 -2.84 -18.86
C TYR A 113 -0.62 -4.28 -19.35
N GLY A 114 0.54 -4.94 -19.44
CA GLY A 114 0.70 -6.28 -20.00
C GLY A 114 0.97 -6.27 -21.49
N ASN A 115 0.99 -7.45 -22.12
CA ASN A 115 1.43 -7.60 -23.51
C ASN A 115 0.44 -8.41 -24.36
N LEU A 116 0.07 -7.88 -25.53
CA LEU A 116 -0.83 -8.50 -26.50
C LEU A 116 -0.09 -9.24 -27.63
N LEU A 117 1.25 -9.29 -27.60
CA LEU A 117 2.10 -9.85 -28.66
C LEU A 117 2.21 -11.38 -28.65
N GLU A 118 1.69 -12.05 -27.62
CA GLU A 118 1.63 -13.53 -27.55
C GLU A 118 0.30 -14.06 -28.13
N ASP A 119 0.30 -15.35 -28.50
CA ASP A 119 -0.86 -16.03 -29.08
C ASP A 119 -2.09 -15.89 -28.18
N GLN A 120 -3.08 -15.11 -28.64
CA GLN A 120 -4.31 -14.81 -27.91
C GLN A 120 -5.25 -16.03 -27.85
N ALA A 121 -4.84 -17.18 -28.39
CA ALA A 121 -5.58 -18.43 -28.32
C ALA A 121 -5.94 -18.75 -26.86
N GLY A 122 -7.24 -18.72 -26.56
CA GLY A 122 -7.77 -19.03 -25.22
C GLY A 122 -7.92 -17.82 -24.28
N TRP A 123 -7.59 -16.60 -24.71
CA TRP A 123 -7.83 -15.40 -23.90
C TRP A 123 -9.26 -14.90 -24.07
N THR A 124 -9.89 -14.48 -22.96
CA THR A 124 -11.23 -13.90 -22.92
C THR A 124 -11.14 -12.39 -22.69
N ARG A 125 -11.80 -11.62 -23.56
CA ARG A 125 -11.92 -10.16 -23.39
C ARG A 125 -13.01 -9.84 -22.36
N PHE A 126 -12.74 -8.84 -21.53
CA PHE A 126 -13.74 -8.19 -20.69
C PHE A 126 -13.69 -6.68 -20.87
N GLU A 127 -14.84 -6.03 -20.70
CA GLU A 127 -14.97 -4.60 -20.83
C GLU A 127 -16.17 -4.13 -20.01
N VAL A 128 -16.00 -3.00 -19.33
CA VAL A 128 -17.07 -2.36 -18.56
C VAL A 128 -16.94 -0.84 -18.65
N SER A 129 -18.04 -0.20 -19.04
CA SER A 129 -18.17 1.25 -19.15
C SER A 129 -19.32 1.75 -18.27
N MET A 130 -19.03 2.74 -17.45
CA MET A 130 -20.00 3.43 -16.59
C MET A 130 -20.01 4.93 -16.91
N GLU A 131 -19.59 5.27 -18.13
CA GLU A 131 -19.57 6.64 -18.64
C GLU A 131 -20.94 7.32 -18.42
N HIS A 132 -20.93 8.49 -17.79
CA HIS A 132 -22.11 9.27 -17.40
C HIS A 132 -23.08 8.60 -16.41
N SER A 133 -22.74 7.47 -15.79
CA SER A 133 -23.64 6.73 -14.89
C SER A 133 -23.00 6.30 -13.57
N GLY A 134 -21.67 6.34 -13.48
CA GLY A 134 -20.93 6.12 -12.25
C GLY A 134 -19.43 6.27 -12.42
N SER A 135 -18.68 5.90 -11.38
CA SER A 135 -17.22 5.87 -11.38
C SER A 135 -16.68 4.67 -10.62
N ILE A 136 -15.51 4.17 -11.03
CA ILE A 136 -14.76 3.17 -10.28
C ILE A 136 -14.15 3.84 -9.05
N VAL A 137 -14.36 3.22 -7.88
CA VAL A 137 -13.93 3.78 -6.58
C VAL A 137 -13.10 2.82 -5.74
N GLY A 138 -13.01 1.56 -6.16
CA GLY A 138 -12.40 0.51 -5.37
C GLY A 138 -12.20 -0.74 -6.20
N PHE A 139 -11.23 -1.54 -5.79
CA PHE A 139 -10.86 -2.77 -6.49
C PHE A 139 -10.96 -3.97 -5.57
N CYS A 140 -11.15 -5.14 -6.16
CA CYS A 140 -11.04 -6.44 -5.53
C CYS A 140 -10.46 -7.42 -6.53
N GLY A 141 -10.00 -8.58 -6.09
CA GLY A 141 -9.38 -9.51 -7.01
C GLY A 141 -8.77 -10.71 -6.34
N ARG A 142 -7.84 -11.32 -7.07
CA ARG A 142 -7.03 -12.44 -6.62
C ARG A 142 -5.60 -12.23 -7.12
N SER A 143 -4.63 -12.48 -6.26
CA SER A 143 -3.21 -12.37 -6.61
C SER A 143 -2.35 -13.27 -5.72
N ASP A 144 -1.20 -13.65 -6.24
CA ASP A 144 -0.06 -14.17 -5.47
C ASP A 144 1.21 -13.47 -5.99
N ASP A 145 2.05 -14.15 -6.76
CA ASP A 145 3.18 -13.53 -7.49
C ASP A 145 2.71 -12.59 -8.62
N PHE A 146 1.56 -12.89 -9.22
CA PHE A 146 0.94 -12.12 -10.32
C PHE A 146 -0.53 -11.82 -10.01
N VAL A 147 -1.17 -11.02 -10.87
CA VAL A 147 -2.61 -10.75 -10.74
C VAL A 147 -3.44 -11.80 -11.48
N ASP A 148 -4.06 -12.70 -10.73
CA ASP A 148 -4.94 -13.75 -11.25
C ASP A 148 -6.27 -13.19 -11.77
N ALA A 149 -6.89 -12.31 -10.98
CA ALA A 149 -8.22 -11.79 -11.27
C ALA A 149 -8.45 -10.38 -10.74
N ILE A 150 -9.30 -9.61 -11.42
CA ILE A 150 -9.67 -8.24 -11.05
C ILE A 150 -11.19 -8.04 -11.11
N GLY A 151 -11.73 -7.32 -10.14
CA GLY A 151 -13.09 -6.81 -10.09
C GLY A 151 -13.10 -5.38 -9.56
N VAL A 152 -14.22 -4.69 -9.78
CA VAL A 152 -14.34 -3.26 -9.46
C VAL A 152 -15.58 -2.97 -8.62
N TYR A 153 -15.47 -1.96 -7.77
CA TYR A 153 -16.59 -1.30 -7.11
C TYR A 153 -16.90 0.01 -7.81
N VAL A 154 -18.18 0.18 -8.16
CA VAL A 154 -18.68 1.37 -8.84
C VAL A 154 -19.58 2.16 -7.92
N ALA A 155 -19.33 3.47 -7.82
CA ALA A 155 -20.29 4.43 -7.28
C ALA A 155 -21.30 4.78 -8.37
N VAL A 156 -22.57 4.49 -8.15
CA VAL A 156 -23.63 4.75 -9.12
C VAL A 156 -24.26 6.10 -8.83
N TRP A 157 -24.19 7.00 -9.80
CA TRP A 157 -24.77 8.35 -9.70
C TRP A 157 -26.14 8.44 -10.37
N ASN A 158 -26.36 7.60 -11.38
CA ASN A 158 -27.64 7.48 -12.08
C ASN A 158 -28.00 6.00 -12.23
N PRO A 159 -28.78 5.43 -11.28
CA PRO A 159 -29.13 4.01 -11.29
C PRO A 159 -29.80 3.53 -12.58
N GLU A 160 -30.77 4.28 -13.10
CA GLU A 160 -31.48 3.91 -14.34
C GLU A 160 -30.52 3.77 -15.51
N ARG A 161 -29.70 4.82 -15.78
CA ARG A 161 -28.71 4.78 -16.87
C ARG A 161 -27.64 3.71 -16.63
N PHE A 162 -27.24 3.51 -15.37
CA PHE A 162 -26.23 2.54 -15.02
C PHE A 162 -26.70 1.11 -15.32
N TYR A 163 -27.88 0.72 -14.80
CA TYR A 163 -28.42 -0.61 -15.01
C TYR A 163 -28.76 -0.88 -16.47
N ASP A 164 -29.29 0.12 -17.20
CA ASP A 164 -29.51 0.01 -18.64
C ASP A 164 -28.19 -0.18 -19.41
N SER A 165 -27.17 0.60 -19.08
CA SER A 165 -25.84 0.51 -19.70
C SER A 165 -25.21 -0.87 -19.46
N MET A 166 -25.27 -1.38 -18.24
CA MET A 166 -24.73 -2.70 -17.88
C MET A 166 -25.47 -3.83 -18.60
N ARG A 167 -26.81 -3.75 -18.71
CA ARG A 167 -27.60 -4.71 -19.49
C ARG A 167 -27.21 -4.72 -20.97
N ARG A 168 -27.02 -3.55 -21.59
CA ARG A 168 -26.60 -3.45 -23.01
C ARG A 168 -25.19 -4.00 -23.24
N GLN A 169 -24.30 -3.86 -22.26
CA GLN A 169 -22.94 -4.41 -22.31
C GLN A 169 -22.88 -5.91 -21.96
N GLY A 170 -24.01 -6.55 -21.63
CA GLY A 170 -24.05 -7.95 -21.22
C GLY A 170 -23.43 -8.22 -19.84
N VAL A 171 -23.17 -7.17 -19.06
CA VAL A 171 -22.55 -7.25 -17.73
C VAL A 171 -23.63 -7.55 -16.68
N ARG A 172 -23.52 -8.70 -16.00
CA ARG A 172 -24.39 -9.01 -14.86
C ARG A 172 -23.91 -8.23 -13.64
N VAL A 173 -24.76 -7.32 -13.17
CA VAL A 173 -24.51 -6.54 -11.96
C VAL A 173 -25.37 -7.03 -10.81
N TYR A 174 -24.74 -7.30 -9.66
CA TYR A 174 -25.45 -7.62 -8.43
C TYR A 174 -25.39 -6.40 -7.51
N ARG A 175 -26.55 -5.94 -7.03
CA ARG A 175 -26.58 -4.97 -5.94
C ARG A 175 -25.97 -5.66 -4.72
N ALA A 176 -24.82 -5.19 -4.24
CA ALA A 176 -24.30 -5.68 -2.97
C ALA A 176 -25.38 -5.41 -1.91
N SER A 177 -25.91 -6.47 -1.29
CA SER A 177 -26.92 -6.32 -0.25
C SER A 177 -26.27 -5.58 0.92
N PRO A 178 -26.85 -4.46 1.40
CA PRO A 178 -26.37 -3.78 2.61
C PRO A 178 -26.15 -4.77 3.76
N LEU A 179 -27.05 -5.75 3.89
CA LEU A 179 -26.97 -6.82 4.89
C LEU A 179 -25.67 -7.62 4.83
N ARG A 180 -25.08 -7.86 3.65
CA ARG A 180 -23.84 -8.63 3.53
C ARG A 180 -22.62 -7.81 3.97
N MET A 181 -22.67 -6.50 3.80
CA MET A 181 -21.63 -5.57 4.27
C MET A 181 -21.73 -5.44 5.80
N ASP A 182 -22.95 -5.24 6.30
CA ASP A 182 -23.22 -5.18 7.74
C ASP A 182 -22.85 -6.50 8.43
N LEU A 183 -23.17 -7.66 7.83
CA LEU A 183 -22.80 -8.97 8.41
C LEU A 183 -21.28 -9.15 8.53
N ARG A 184 -20.52 -8.69 7.53
CA ARG A 184 -19.05 -8.75 7.55
C ARG A 184 -18.46 -7.78 8.56
N GLN A 185 -19.00 -6.56 8.66
CA GLN A 185 -18.61 -5.61 9.70
C GLN A 185 -18.88 -6.18 11.09
N ILE A 186 -20.05 -6.78 11.30
CA ILE A 186 -20.40 -7.48 12.54
C ILE A 186 -19.46 -8.65 12.80
N GLU A 187 -19.07 -9.43 11.79
CA GLU A 187 -18.11 -10.53 11.93
C GLU A 187 -16.70 -10.04 12.29
N GLU A 188 -16.24 -8.94 11.70
CA GLU A 188 -14.94 -8.33 12.00
C GLU A 188 -14.92 -7.65 13.38
N GLU A 189 -15.99 -6.93 13.74
CA GLU A 189 -16.17 -6.36 15.07
C GLU A 189 -16.22 -7.47 16.11
N LYS A 190 -16.97 -8.56 15.88
CA LYS A 190 -16.97 -9.73 16.76
C LYS A 190 -15.59 -10.36 16.90
N LYS A 191 -14.82 -10.49 15.81
CA LYS A 191 -13.44 -11.01 15.89
C LYS A 191 -12.55 -10.09 16.71
N LYS A 192 -12.67 -8.76 16.55
CA LYS A 192 -11.91 -7.79 17.35
C LYS A 192 -12.31 -7.85 18.81
N GLU A 193 -13.61 -7.89 19.11
CA GLU A 193 -14.14 -8.06 20.45
C GLU A 193 -13.69 -9.38 21.08
N GLU A 194 -13.63 -10.47 20.32
CA GLU A 194 -13.18 -11.78 20.83
C GLU A 194 -11.68 -11.77 21.17
N VAL A 195 -10.86 -11.14 20.33
CA VAL A 195 -9.43 -10.91 20.61
C VAL A 195 -9.24 -10.02 21.83
N GLU A 196 -9.98 -8.91 21.92
CA GLU A 196 -9.90 -7.98 23.04
C GLU A 196 -10.40 -8.62 24.34
N ARG A 197 -11.48 -9.41 24.27
CA ARG A 197 -12.00 -10.19 25.40
C ARG A 197 -10.99 -11.24 25.87
N GLY A 198 -10.31 -11.92 24.94
CA GLY A 198 -9.23 -12.85 25.27
C GLY A 198 -8.08 -12.15 26.00
N ARG A 199 -7.69 -10.97 25.54
CA ARG A 199 -6.68 -10.13 26.19
C ARG A 199 -7.11 -9.69 27.60
N LEU A 200 -8.33 -9.18 27.75
CA LEU A 200 -8.87 -8.75 29.03
C LEU A 200 -9.03 -9.91 30.02
N GLN A 201 -9.41 -11.10 29.55
CA GLN A 201 -9.46 -12.31 30.38
C GLN A 201 -8.08 -12.67 30.93
N LYS A 202 -7.05 -12.61 30.10
CA LYS A 202 -5.67 -12.85 30.51
C LYS A 202 -5.21 -11.83 31.56
N GLU A 203 -5.45 -10.55 31.33
CA GLU A 203 -5.13 -9.48 32.30
C GLU A 203 -5.88 -9.67 33.63
N LEU A 204 -7.15 -10.08 33.60
CA LEU A 204 -7.94 -10.39 34.80
C LEU A 204 -7.41 -11.60 35.57
N GLU A 205 -6.96 -12.64 34.88
CA GLU A 205 -6.38 -13.84 35.48
C GLU A 205 -5.04 -13.53 36.15
N GLU A 206 -4.15 -12.82 35.46
CA GLU A 206 -2.89 -12.31 36.00
C GLU A 206 -3.12 -11.39 37.23
N GLY A 207 -4.13 -10.52 37.17
CA GLY A 207 -4.52 -9.66 38.28
C GLY A 207 -5.04 -10.45 39.49
N ARG A 208 -5.85 -11.50 39.26
CA ARG A 208 -6.34 -12.40 40.33
C ARG A 208 -5.21 -13.17 40.99
N GLU A 209 -4.27 -13.69 40.22
CA GLU A 209 -3.08 -14.36 40.76
C GLU A 209 -2.22 -13.40 41.58
N SER A 210 -2.03 -12.18 41.09
CA SER A 210 -1.31 -11.13 41.81
C SER A 210 -1.95 -10.81 43.16
N LEU A 211 -3.28 -10.65 43.19
CA LEU A 211 -4.02 -10.43 44.44
C LEU A 211 -3.93 -11.63 45.40
N ARG A 212 -3.97 -12.86 44.87
CA ARG A 212 -3.79 -14.08 45.67
C ARG A 212 -2.40 -14.13 46.30
N ASN A 213 -1.36 -13.78 45.54
CA ASN A 213 0.01 -13.71 46.02
C ASN A 213 0.20 -12.61 47.07
N ILE A 214 -0.42 -11.44 46.88
CA ILE A 214 -0.42 -10.37 47.89
C ILE A 214 -1.10 -10.85 49.17
N ARG A 215 -2.27 -11.48 49.07
CA ARG A 215 -2.99 -12.02 50.22
C ARG A 215 -2.17 -13.06 51.00
N LEU A 216 -1.53 -13.99 50.28
CA LEU A 216 -0.60 -14.96 50.88
C LEU A 216 0.56 -14.26 51.59
N LYS A 217 1.12 -13.20 50.99
CA LYS A 217 2.17 -12.39 51.63
C LYS A 217 1.65 -11.63 52.86
N LEU A 218 0.37 -11.25 52.86
CA LEU A 218 -0.26 -10.52 53.95
C LEU A 218 -0.50 -11.39 55.19
N ASP A 219 -0.90 -12.65 55.01
CA ASP A 219 -1.19 -13.61 56.09
C ASP A 219 0.08 -14.15 56.80
N MET A 220 1.28 -13.80 56.34
CA MET A 220 2.54 -14.24 56.96
C MET A 220 2.96 -13.42 58.18
N PRO A 221 3.69 -14.04 59.14
CA PRO A 221 4.30 -13.33 60.27
C PRO A 221 5.23 -12.17 59.81
N PRO A 222 5.26 -11.03 60.52
CA PRO A 222 5.99 -9.82 60.11
C PRO A 222 7.48 -10.04 59.78
N ASP A 223 8.17 -10.89 60.55
CA ASP A 223 9.60 -11.19 60.37
C ASP A 223 9.88 -12.06 59.15
N GLN A 224 8.90 -12.87 58.73
CA GLN A 224 8.97 -13.68 57.52
C GLN A 224 8.66 -12.82 56.29
N ARG A 225 7.66 -11.93 56.39
CA ARG A 225 7.32 -10.96 55.34
C ARG A 225 8.48 -10.01 55.04
N LYS A 226 9.16 -9.46 56.05
CA LYS A 226 10.34 -8.59 55.87
C LYS A 226 11.50 -9.29 55.14
N ARG A 227 11.72 -10.59 55.41
CA ARG A 227 12.76 -11.39 54.74
C ARG A 227 12.42 -11.64 53.27
N LEU A 228 11.16 -11.94 52.97
CA LEU A 228 10.68 -12.11 51.60
C LEU A 228 10.76 -10.82 50.80
N ILE A 229 10.30 -9.68 51.35
CA ILE A 229 10.41 -8.37 50.68
C ILE A 229 11.86 -8.02 50.36
N ARG A 230 12.81 -8.24 51.29
CA ARG A 230 14.24 -8.02 51.02
C ARG A 230 14.78 -8.95 49.92
N ARG A 231 14.27 -10.17 49.81
CA ARG A 231 14.67 -11.12 48.77
C ARG A 231 14.10 -10.70 47.42
N ASP A 232 12.81 -10.38 47.35
CA ASP A 232 12.12 -9.93 46.13
C ASP A 232 12.77 -8.65 45.59
N LEU A 233 13.04 -7.66 46.46
CA LEU A 233 13.77 -6.44 46.09
C LEU A 233 15.18 -6.71 45.53
N ARG A 234 15.88 -7.72 46.05
CA ARG A 234 17.20 -8.11 45.51
C ARG A 234 17.07 -8.74 44.13
N VAL A 235 16.04 -9.58 43.90
CA VAL A 235 15.82 -10.21 42.59
C VAL A 235 15.40 -9.15 41.57
N GLU A 236 14.48 -8.25 41.89
CA GLU A 236 14.09 -7.15 40.99
C GLU A 236 15.27 -6.24 40.66
N HIS A 237 16.09 -5.89 41.66
CA HIS A 237 17.28 -5.08 41.43
C HIS A 237 18.27 -5.79 40.48
N GLN A 238 18.47 -7.11 40.63
CA GLN A 238 19.32 -7.89 39.73
C GLN A 238 18.77 -7.96 38.31
N GLU A 239 17.44 -8.01 38.15
CA GLU A 239 16.80 -8.03 36.84
C GLU A 239 16.93 -6.67 36.14
N ILE A 240 16.71 -5.57 36.87
CA ILE A 240 16.90 -4.21 36.35
C ILE A 240 18.36 -3.99 35.92
N GLU A 241 19.32 -4.46 36.71
CA GLU A 241 20.74 -4.39 36.35
C GLU A 241 21.04 -5.19 35.08
N ARG A 242 20.43 -6.37 34.91
CA ARG A 242 20.60 -7.20 33.72
C ARG A 242 20.04 -6.52 32.47
N GLN A 243 18.83 -5.97 32.55
CA GLN A 243 18.22 -5.24 31.43
C GLN A 243 19.02 -4.00 31.05
N LEU A 244 19.58 -3.29 32.05
CA LEU A 244 20.44 -2.15 31.79
C LEU A 244 21.73 -2.56 31.07
N GLN A 245 22.33 -3.71 31.44
CA GLN A 245 23.50 -4.26 30.75
C GLN A 245 23.18 -4.65 29.30
N GLU A 246 22.05 -5.29 29.06
CA GLU A 246 21.60 -5.68 27.72
C GLU A 246 21.34 -4.46 26.83
N MET A 247 20.67 -3.44 27.38
CA MET A 247 20.43 -2.16 26.68
C MET A 247 21.75 -1.46 26.32
N GLN A 248 22.71 -1.42 27.25
CA GLN A 248 24.03 -0.83 26.99
C GLN A 248 24.82 -1.62 25.93
N GLN A 249 24.67 -2.95 25.90
CA GLN A 249 25.30 -3.77 24.88
C GLN A 249 24.71 -3.51 23.50
N LEU A 250 23.37 -3.47 23.38
CA LEU A 250 22.68 -3.14 22.14
C LEU A 250 23.05 -1.73 21.63
N GLU A 251 23.21 -0.76 22.53
CA GLU A 251 23.64 0.59 22.16
C GLU A 251 25.08 0.59 21.60
N ARG A 252 26.00 -0.17 22.20
CA ARG A 252 27.36 -0.33 21.68
C ARG A 252 27.38 -1.02 20.32
N GLU A 253 26.58 -2.06 20.14
CA GLU A 253 26.44 -2.75 18.85
C GLU A 253 25.89 -1.81 17.79
N ARG A 254 24.87 -1.00 18.12
CA ARG A 254 24.34 0.02 17.21
C ARG A 254 25.41 1.04 16.80
N GLN A 255 26.19 1.55 17.76
CA GLN A 255 27.28 2.49 17.48
C GLN A 255 28.38 1.87 16.61
N GLN A 256 28.70 0.58 16.79
CA GLN A 256 29.66 -0.12 15.95
C GLN A 256 29.15 -0.33 14.53
N LEU A 257 27.87 -0.69 14.36
CA LEU A 257 27.25 -0.80 13.04
C LEU A 257 27.23 0.54 12.31
N GLU A 258 26.91 1.63 13.02
CA GLU A 258 26.93 2.98 12.48
C GLU A 258 28.34 3.41 12.04
N GLN A 259 29.37 3.11 12.84
CA GLN A 259 30.77 3.34 12.47
C GLN A 259 31.19 2.52 11.24
N GLN A 260 30.82 1.23 11.19
CA GLN A 260 31.13 0.38 10.03
C GLN A 260 30.44 0.88 8.75
N GLU A 261 29.21 1.39 8.86
CA GLU A 261 28.50 1.95 7.71
C GLU A 261 29.15 3.24 7.21
N ILE A 262 29.58 4.12 8.12
CA ILE A 262 30.34 5.33 7.79
C ILE A 262 31.66 4.97 7.09
N GLU A 263 32.42 4.01 7.62
CA GLU A 263 33.69 3.56 7.00
C GLU A 263 33.48 2.92 5.62
N ARG A 264 32.38 2.18 5.41
CA ARG A 264 32.05 1.62 4.10
C ARG A 264 31.72 2.70 3.06
N GLN A 265 31.05 3.77 3.47
CA GLN A 265 30.60 4.83 2.56
C GLN A 265 31.68 5.90 2.32
N LEU A 266 32.67 6.03 3.21
CA LEU A 266 33.71 7.06 3.12
C LEU A 266 34.50 7.03 1.79
N PRO A 267 35.00 5.86 1.31
CA PRO A 267 35.77 5.79 0.07
C PRO A 267 34.95 6.18 -1.16
N SER A 268 33.68 5.77 -1.22
CA SER A 268 32.78 6.12 -2.30
C SER A 268 32.46 7.62 -2.32
N ARG A 269 32.26 8.24 -1.15
CA ARG A 269 32.06 9.70 -1.04
C ARG A 269 33.32 10.48 -1.46
N GLN A 270 34.50 10.07 -1.00
CA GLN A 270 35.76 10.70 -1.41
C GLN A 270 36.02 10.57 -2.91
N GLN A 271 35.66 9.45 -3.52
CA GLN A 271 35.77 9.27 -4.97
C GLN A 271 34.80 10.19 -5.74
N LEU A 272 33.56 10.34 -5.27
CA LEU A 272 32.60 11.26 -5.87
C LEU A 272 33.07 12.72 -5.79
N GLU A 273 33.55 13.15 -4.63
CA GLU A 273 34.11 14.50 -4.45
C GLU A 273 35.33 14.75 -5.37
N GLN A 274 36.25 13.78 -5.49
CA GLN A 274 37.38 13.91 -6.41
C GLN A 274 36.96 13.98 -7.87
N GLN A 275 35.91 13.24 -8.27
CA GLN A 275 35.35 13.32 -9.62
C GLN A 275 34.70 14.68 -9.88
N GLU A 276 34.00 15.24 -8.90
CA GLU A 276 33.34 16.54 -9.00
C GLU A 276 34.36 17.68 -9.11
N ILE A 277 35.41 17.67 -8.27
CA ILE A 277 36.53 18.62 -8.37
C ILE A 277 37.21 18.53 -9.74
N LYS A 278 37.43 17.31 -10.27
CA LYS A 278 37.97 17.13 -11.63
C LYS A 278 37.07 17.73 -12.70
N ARG A 279 35.75 17.54 -12.60
CA ARG A 279 34.78 18.14 -13.55
C ARG A 279 34.82 19.66 -13.49
N GLN A 280 34.80 20.25 -12.30
CA GLN A 280 34.89 21.70 -12.12
C GLN A 280 36.18 22.28 -12.71
N LEU A 281 37.31 21.60 -12.53
CA LEU A 281 38.59 22.00 -13.14
C LEU A 281 38.54 21.93 -14.67
N GLN A 282 37.96 20.87 -15.23
CA GLN A 282 37.79 20.73 -16.69
C GLN A 282 36.87 21.80 -17.26
N ASP A 283 35.79 22.15 -16.56
CA ASP A 283 34.87 23.21 -16.98
C ASP A 283 35.53 24.59 -16.91
N MET A 284 36.30 24.89 -15.85
CA MET A 284 37.11 26.12 -15.80
C MET A 284 38.15 26.19 -16.93
N GLU A 285 38.80 25.07 -17.28
CA GLU A 285 39.72 25.03 -18.41
C GLU A 285 39.01 25.27 -19.74
N ARG A 286 37.82 24.67 -19.94
CA ARG A 286 36.97 24.93 -21.10
C ARG A 286 36.56 26.39 -21.20
N GLU A 287 36.14 27.00 -20.10
CA GLU A 287 35.81 28.43 -20.06
C GLU A 287 37.02 29.31 -20.38
N ARG A 288 38.21 28.98 -19.86
CA ARG A 288 39.47 29.68 -20.21
C ARG A 288 39.80 29.53 -21.69
N GLN A 289 39.61 28.36 -22.28
CA GLN A 289 39.81 28.15 -23.72
C GLN A 289 38.78 28.89 -24.56
N LEU A 290 37.50 28.88 -24.17
CA LEU A 290 36.44 29.66 -24.81
C LEU A 290 36.70 31.16 -24.71
N HIS A 291 37.22 31.64 -23.58
CA HIS A 291 37.62 33.04 -23.41
C HIS A 291 38.82 33.40 -24.30
N ARG A 292 39.85 32.55 -24.39
CA ARG A 292 40.95 32.73 -25.36
C ARG A 292 40.45 32.73 -26.80
N TRP A 293 39.56 31.81 -27.16
CA TRP A 293 39.00 31.71 -28.50
C TRP A 293 38.14 32.92 -28.85
N ARG A 294 37.29 33.39 -27.93
CA ARG A 294 36.53 34.64 -28.08
C ARG A 294 37.44 35.83 -28.32
N ASN A 295 38.51 35.99 -27.53
CA ASN A 295 39.48 37.08 -27.73
C ASN A 295 40.24 36.97 -29.07
N PHE A 296 40.45 35.75 -29.58
CA PHE A 296 41.06 35.53 -30.90
C PHE A 296 40.09 35.87 -32.06
N VAL A 297 38.80 35.55 -31.91
CA VAL A 297 37.76 35.84 -32.92
C VAL A 297 37.38 37.32 -32.94
N THR A 298 37.32 38.00 -31.79
CA THR A 298 37.03 39.44 -31.73
C THR A 298 38.25 40.33 -32.01
N GLY A 299 39.45 39.77 -32.03
CA GLY A 299 40.68 40.48 -32.40
C GLY A 299 40.99 40.53 -33.90
N GLY A 300 40.12 39.96 -34.74
CA GLY A 300 40.29 39.87 -36.19
C GLY A 300 39.60 40.96 -37.03
N GLU A 301 38.79 41.84 -36.43
CA GLU A 301 38.07 42.90 -37.15
C GLU A 301 38.36 44.28 -36.54
N THR A 302 39.57 44.78 -36.76
CA THR A 302 39.85 46.22 -36.95
C THR A 302 41.23 46.34 -37.60
N LEU A 303 41.25 46.37 -38.93
CA LEU A 303 42.24 47.10 -39.74
C LEU A 303 41.58 48.40 -40.20
#